data_AF-A0A4Q2IU57-F1
#
_entry.id   AF-A0A4Q2IU57-F1
#
_cell.length_a   1.000
_cell.length_b   1.000
_cell.length_c   1.000
_cell.angle_alpha   90.00
_cell.angle_beta   90.00
_cell.angle_gamma   90.00
#
_symmetry.space_group_name_H-M   'P 1'
#
loop_
_entity.id
_entity.type
_entity.pdbx_description
1 polymer ?
#
loop_
_entity_poly.entity_id
_entity_poly.type
_entity_poly.pdbx_seq_one_letter_code
_entity_poly.pdbx_strand_id
1 'polypeptide(L)'
;MRTLLLLPLLALATPAAAREAPRPERMKADVEKLVSFGTRHTLSSPDDPVRGIGAARRWFANEMGRIGEACGGCIEVANIARGFTGPRAPNGVQIVDVLGFQQGRDPKRVVIVMGHIDSRVTDVMDVTSDAPGANDDASGVALVLEAARILSKEKFDATIVYAALSGEEQGLWGGELLADTARERGWTVSAVLNNDIVGNTIGLDGRRVADRVRVFSEGIRSSESLEQQIARRAAGGEDDGPSRALAKAIDGLAGALPGGVDAVLERRPDRFGRGGDHEPFLKLGYPAVRFSVGVENYDAQHQDLRTENGRVYGDTLDRMDFPYLARVTALNVATLARLAAAPAAPEGVTIAGALSTDTTVRWQPVAGAAGYRIRWRGNDRQDWTDKVDVTGTSHVLKGVIVDDHFVGVSALAKDGSESLVSFAGRAPRG
;
A
#
# COMPACT_ATOMS: atom_id res chain seq x y z
N MET A 1 11.93 -59.33 1.62
CA MET A 1 11.99 -57.94 1.12
C MET A 1 11.03 -57.11 1.95
N ARG A 2 11.55 -56.24 2.83
CA ARG A 2 10.73 -55.34 3.66
C ARG A 2 10.49 -54.05 2.87
N THR A 3 9.25 -53.83 2.45
CA THR A 3 8.82 -52.60 1.78
C THR A 3 8.76 -51.48 2.82
N LEU A 4 9.71 -50.54 2.78
CA LEU A 4 9.62 -49.29 3.53
C LEU A 4 8.53 -48.42 2.88
N LEU A 5 7.42 -48.22 3.58
CA LEU A 5 6.49 -47.13 3.31
C LEU A 5 7.16 -45.81 3.72
N LEU A 6 7.64 -45.05 2.74
CA LEU A 6 7.92 -43.63 2.94
C LEU A 6 6.59 -42.89 3.07
N LEU A 7 6.24 -42.45 4.29
CA LEU A 7 5.24 -41.41 4.45
C LEU A 7 5.78 -40.12 3.81
N PRO A 8 4.94 -39.37 3.07
CA PRO A 8 5.33 -38.04 2.63
C PRO A 8 5.46 -37.15 3.86
N LEU A 9 6.64 -36.53 4.04
CA LEU A 9 6.74 -35.36 4.91
C LEU A 9 5.79 -34.31 4.35
N LEU A 10 4.63 -34.13 4.99
CA LEU A 10 3.92 -32.86 4.89
C LEU A 10 4.88 -31.80 5.45
N ALA A 11 5.45 -30.98 4.57
CA ALA A 11 5.97 -29.70 4.97
C ALA A 11 4.78 -28.92 5.52
N LEU A 12 4.63 -28.94 6.85
CA LEU A 12 3.79 -27.99 7.55
C LEU A 12 4.23 -26.62 7.05
N ALA A 13 3.30 -25.88 6.42
CA ALA A 13 3.50 -24.47 6.19
C ALA A 13 4.02 -23.89 7.51
N THR A 14 5.17 -23.22 7.47
CA THR A 14 5.51 -22.34 8.58
C THR A 14 4.28 -21.49 8.79
N PRO A 15 3.65 -21.50 9.98
CA PRO A 15 2.65 -20.50 10.30
C PRO A 15 3.25 -19.13 10.00
N ALA A 16 2.47 -18.07 10.04
CA ALA A 16 3.04 -16.76 10.37
C ALA A 16 3.71 -16.88 11.75
N ALA A 17 4.91 -17.49 11.81
CA ALA A 17 5.76 -17.60 12.97
C ALA A 17 5.99 -16.15 13.35
N ALA A 18 5.43 -15.78 14.50
CA ALA A 18 5.16 -14.41 14.91
C ALA A 18 6.24 -13.46 14.41
N ARG A 19 5.96 -12.76 13.30
CA ARG A 19 6.86 -11.73 12.79
C ARG A 19 7.15 -10.81 13.96
N GLU A 20 8.39 -10.35 14.05
CA GLU A 20 8.76 -9.39 15.07
C GLU A 20 7.77 -8.22 15.02
N ALA A 21 7.16 -7.90 16.15
CA ALA A 21 6.23 -6.78 16.21
C ALA A 21 7.00 -5.47 15.94
N PRO A 22 6.38 -4.51 15.23
CA PRO A 22 6.93 -3.17 15.11
C PRO A 22 7.22 -2.56 16.48
N ARG A 23 8.34 -1.86 16.59
CA ARG A 23 8.88 -1.31 17.83
C ARG A 23 8.57 0.19 17.97
N PRO A 24 7.59 0.60 18.80
CA PRO A 24 7.21 2.01 18.95
C PRO A 24 8.39 2.94 19.26
N GLU A 25 9.36 2.47 20.06
CA GLU A 25 10.55 3.23 20.44
C GLU A 25 11.49 3.51 19.27
N ARG A 26 11.58 2.59 18.30
CA ARG A 26 12.37 2.83 17.07
C ARG A 26 11.69 3.83 16.17
N MET A 27 10.40 3.62 15.95
CA MET A 27 9.58 4.52 15.15
C MET A 27 9.59 5.94 15.72
N LYS A 28 9.57 6.07 17.06
CA LYS A 28 9.76 7.35 17.74
C LYS A 28 11.10 7.98 17.42
N ALA A 29 12.19 7.24 17.51
CA ALA A 29 13.52 7.77 17.18
C ALA A 29 13.62 8.21 15.71
N ASP A 30 13.00 7.47 14.79
CA ASP A 30 12.96 7.82 13.36
C ASP A 30 12.18 9.11 13.12
N VAL A 31 11.00 9.26 13.74
CA VAL A 31 10.19 10.50 13.66
C VAL A 31 10.92 11.68 14.30
N GLU A 32 11.50 11.50 15.50
CA GLU A 32 12.32 12.52 16.16
C GLU A 32 13.47 12.97 15.25
N LYS A 33 14.11 12.03 14.56
CA LYS A 33 15.20 12.34 13.64
C LYS A 33 14.71 13.11 12.42
N LEU A 34 13.58 12.73 11.84
CA LEU A 34 12.97 13.45 10.71
C LEU A 34 12.55 14.88 11.11
N VAL A 35 11.95 15.04 12.28
CA VAL A 35 11.61 16.36 12.85
C VAL A 35 12.86 17.22 13.07
N SER A 36 13.98 16.61 13.47
CA SER A 36 15.24 17.34 13.75
C SER A 36 15.85 18.07 12.54
N PHE A 37 15.43 17.74 11.31
CA PHE A 37 15.84 18.48 10.11
C PHE A 37 15.20 19.87 10.02
N GLY A 38 14.31 20.21 10.95
CA GLY A 38 13.66 21.52 11.11
C GLY A 38 12.57 21.76 10.08
N THR A 39 12.89 21.69 8.79
CA THR A 39 11.93 21.58 7.70
C THR A 39 12.39 20.49 6.74
N ARG A 40 11.44 19.83 6.09
CA ARG A 40 11.71 18.94 4.96
C ARG A 40 10.99 19.44 3.71
N HIS A 41 10.71 20.75 3.64
CA HIS A 41 10.06 21.34 2.48
C HIS A 41 10.75 20.95 1.17
N THR A 42 9.99 20.56 0.15
CA THR A 42 10.51 20.07 -1.13
C THR A 42 11.48 21.03 -1.80
N LEU A 43 11.25 22.34 -1.65
CA LEU A 43 12.11 23.40 -2.18
C LEU A 43 13.23 23.84 -1.21
N SER A 44 13.36 23.22 -0.04
CA SER A 44 14.48 23.49 0.87
C SER A 44 15.81 22.96 0.32
N SER A 45 16.93 23.36 0.93
CA SER A 45 18.27 23.08 0.40
C SER A 45 18.49 21.57 0.14
N PRO A 46 18.95 21.18 -1.07
CA PRO A 46 19.33 19.80 -1.36
C PRO A 46 20.71 19.43 -0.77
N ASP A 47 21.54 20.43 -0.47
CA ASP A 47 22.96 20.23 -0.17
C ASP A 47 23.30 20.51 1.31
N ASP A 48 22.41 21.16 2.06
CA ASP A 48 22.64 21.42 3.48
C ASP A 48 22.77 20.07 4.24
N PRO A 49 23.87 19.85 4.98
CA PRO A 49 24.15 18.57 5.63
C PRO A 49 23.27 18.27 6.84
N VAL A 50 22.61 19.27 7.43
CA VAL A 50 21.93 19.17 8.72
C VAL A 50 20.45 19.53 8.66
N ARG A 51 20.04 20.45 7.76
CA ARG A 51 18.66 20.95 7.64
C ARG A 51 18.10 20.63 6.25
N GLY A 52 16.78 20.49 6.14
CA GLY A 52 16.11 20.43 4.83
C GLY A 52 15.97 19.03 4.24
N ILE A 53 15.30 18.99 3.09
CA ILE A 53 14.95 17.78 2.35
C ILE A 53 16.20 17.00 1.89
N GLY A 54 17.30 17.69 1.58
CA GLY A 54 18.59 17.07 1.28
C GLY A 54 19.11 16.18 2.40
N ALA A 55 19.19 16.74 3.60
CA ALA A 55 19.65 16.03 4.79
C ALA A 55 18.72 14.85 5.13
N ALA A 56 17.42 15.04 5.05
CA ALA A 56 16.42 13.99 5.32
C ALA A 56 16.54 12.80 4.36
N ARG A 57 16.64 13.05 3.04
CA ARG A 57 16.80 11.99 2.02
C ARG A 57 18.09 11.19 2.24
N ARG A 58 19.21 11.85 2.49
CA ARG A 58 20.49 11.17 2.78
C ARG A 58 20.41 10.33 4.05
N TRP A 59 19.73 10.83 5.08
CA TRP A 59 19.51 10.06 6.30
C TRP A 59 18.68 8.80 6.04
N PHE A 60 17.55 8.91 5.34
CA PHE A 60 16.73 7.75 4.98
C PHE A 60 17.51 6.73 4.15
N ALA A 61 18.27 7.18 3.14
CA ALA A 61 19.16 6.33 2.33
C ALA A 61 20.16 5.56 3.21
N ASN A 62 20.75 6.22 4.20
CA ASN A 62 21.70 5.60 5.12
C ASN A 62 21.02 4.59 6.06
N GLU A 63 19.84 4.88 6.60
CA GLU A 63 19.10 3.90 7.43
C GLU A 63 18.71 2.67 6.62
N MET A 64 18.20 2.87 5.39
CA MET A 64 17.87 1.78 4.49
C MET A 64 19.11 0.95 4.14
N GLY A 65 20.26 1.61 3.90
CA GLY A 65 21.55 0.97 3.69
C GLY A 65 21.99 0.11 4.88
N ARG A 66 21.86 0.62 6.11
CA ARG A 66 22.15 -0.16 7.33
C ARG A 66 21.23 -1.37 7.49
N ILE A 67 19.95 -1.24 7.16
CA ILE A 67 19.02 -2.38 7.13
C ILE A 67 19.49 -3.41 6.10
N GLY A 68 19.87 -2.96 4.90
CA GLY A 68 20.44 -3.80 3.84
C GLY A 68 21.71 -4.54 4.27
N GLU A 69 22.66 -3.85 4.92
CA GLU A 69 23.88 -4.45 5.47
C GLU A 69 23.57 -5.50 6.54
N ALA A 70 22.62 -5.22 7.44
CA ALA A 70 22.24 -6.13 8.51
C ALA A 70 21.62 -7.45 8.00
N CYS A 71 21.08 -7.48 6.78
CA CYS A 71 20.58 -8.69 6.12
C CYS A 71 21.53 -9.25 5.05
N GLY A 72 22.80 -8.84 5.04
CA GLY A 72 23.82 -9.34 4.10
C GLY A 72 23.68 -8.79 2.68
N GLY A 73 23.26 -7.52 2.54
CA GLY A 73 23.07 -6.85 1.25
C GLY A 73 21.75 -7.20 0.57
N CYS A 74 20.70 -7.55 1.35
CA CYS A 74 19.41 -7.95 0.77
C CYS A 74 18.57 -6.78 0.25
N ILE A 75 18.90 -5.54 0.63
CA ILE A 75 18.25 -4.32 0.15
C ILE A 75 19.29 -3.49 -0.62
N GLU A 76 18.97 -3.18 -1.87
CA GLU A 76 19.71 -2.23 -2.70
C GLU A 76 19.06 -0.85 -2.60
N VAL A 77 19.84 0.18 -2.25
CA VAL A 77 19.34 1.56 -2.17
C VAL A 77 19.62 2.28 -3.48
N ALA A 78 18.61 2.94 -4.05
CA ALA A 78 18.76 3.76 -5.23
C ALA A 78 17.87 5.00 -5.19
N ASN A 79 18.28 6.03 -5.92
CA ASN A 79 17.48 7.23 -6.11
C ASN A 79 16.90 7.27 -7.52
N ILE A 80 15.67 7.76 -7.64
CA ILE A 80 15.11 8.21 -8.92
C ILE A 80 14.89 9.71 -8.85
N ALA A 81 15.05 10.41 -9.98
CA ALA A 81 14.97 11.86 -9.98
C ALA A 81 14.42 12.41 -11.30
N ARG A 82 13.59 13.45 -11.21
CA ARG A 82 13.07 14.20 -12.37
C ARG A 82 12.83 15.67 -11.99
N GLY A 83 13.03 16.56 -12.95
CA GLY A 83 12.70 17.98 -12.80
C GLY A 83 11.21 18.22 -12.99
N PHE A 84 10.59 19.00 -12.10
CA PHE A 84 9.20 19.40 -12.17
C PHE A 84 9.07 20.92 -12.07
N THR A 85 8.08 21.48 -12.75
CA THR A 85 7.73 22.90 -12.68
C THR A 85 6.22 23.03 -12.57
N GLY A 86 5.75 23.92 -11.72
CA GLY A 86 4.32 24.18 -11.54
C GLY A 86 4.05 25.36 -10.61
N PRO A 87 2.78 25.67 -10.30
CA PRO A 87 2.43 26.82 -9.47
C PRO A 87 3.09 26.82 -8.08
N ARG A 88 3.37 25.63 -7.52
CA ARG A 88 4.05 25.45 -6.23
C ARG A 88 5.58 25.27 -6.32
N ALA A 89 6.13 25.34 -7.53
CA ALA A 89 7.57 25.45 -7.79
C ALA A 89 7.78 26.20 -9.12
N PRO A 90 7.53 27.52 -9.16
CA PRO A 90 7.53 28.29 -10.41
C PRO A 90 8.90 28.35 -11.09
N ASN A 91 9.97 28.21 -10.31
CA ASN A 91 11.35 28.19 -10.80
C ASN A 91 11.85 26.76 -11.11
N GLY A 92 10.97 25.76 -11.01
CA GLY A 92 11.31 24.35 -11.10
C GLY A 92 11.99 23.80 -9.83
N VAL A 93 11.92 22.48 -9.66
CA VAL A 93 12.59 21.74 -8.59
C VAL A 93 12.98 20.35 -9.09
N GLN A 94 14.12 19.84 -8.64
CA GLN A 94 14.49 18.44 -8.86
C GLN A 94 13.89 17.59 -7.74
N ILE A 95 12.89 16.79 -8.09
CA ILE A 95 12.31 15.79 -7.19
C ILE A 95 13.23 14.57 -7.18
N VAL A 96 13.49 14.03 -5.99
CA VAL A 96 14.31 12.84 -5.78
C VAL A 96 13.64 11.96 -4.76
N ASP A 97 13.23 10.77 -5.18
CA ASP A 97 12.73 9.74 -4.27
C ASP A 97 13.86 8.79 -3.93
N VAL A 98 13.88 8.34 -2.67
CA VAL A 98 14.85 7.36 -2.18
C VAL A 98 14.16 6.01 -2.01
N LEU A 99 14.68 4.99 -2.68
CA LEU A 99 14.08 3.67 -2.77
C LEU A 99 15.02 2.61 -2.18
N GLY A 100 14.47 1.70 -1.38
CA GLY A 100 15.09 0.44 -1.01
C GLY A 100 14.45 -0.72 -1.75
N PHE A 101 15.23 -1.53 -2.45
CA PHE A 101 14.77 -2.70 -3.21
C PHE A 101 15.17 -3.99 -2.50
N GLN A 102 14.23 -4.66 -1.84
CA GLN A 102 14.42 -6.03 -1.40
C GLN A 102 14.06 -6.97 -2.55
N GLN A 103 15.06 -7.49 -3.24
CA GLN A 103 14.87 -8.28 -4.45
C GLN A 103 14.14 -9.60 -4.18
N GLY A 104 13.06 -9.84 -4.95
CA GLY A 104 12.33 -11.10 -4.98
C GLY A 104 12.90 -12.09 -6.00
N ARG A 105 12.31 -13.29 -6.04
CA ARG A 105 12.63 -14.31 -7.06
C ARG A 105 12.15 -13.91 -8.46
N ASP A 106 11.06 -13.15 -8.55
CA ASP A 106 10.58 -12.48 -9.75
C ASP A 106 10.84 -10.97 -9.62
N PRO A 107 11.93 -10.44 -10.20
CA PRO A 107 12.31 -9.05 -10.06
C PRO A 107 11.40 -8.08 -10.83
N LYS A 108 10.53 -8.57 -11.72
CA LYS A 108 9.57 -7.71 -12.44
C LYS A 108 8.30 -7.46 -11.63
N ARG A 109 7.96 -8.36 -10.70
CA ARG A 109 6.78 -8.20 -9.86
C ARG A 109 7.12 -7.43 -8.61
N VAL A 110 6.41 -6.33 -8.38
CA VAL A 110 6.70 -5.42 -7.26
C VAL A 110 5.49 -5.22 -6.36
N VAL A 111 5.77 -5.10 -5.06
CA VAL A 111 4.85 -4.57 -4.06
C VAL A 111 5.50 -3.35 -3.44
N ILE A 112 4.79 -2.22 -3.40
CA ILE A 112 5.34 -0.93 -2.99
C ILE A 112 4.73 -0.52 -1.65
N VAL A 113 5.55 -0.09 -0.71
CA VAL A 113 5.15 0.63 0.50
C VAL A 113 5.85 1.98 0.54
N MET A 114 5.09 3.03 0.80
CA MET A 114 5.59 4.39 0.69
C MET A 114 4.97 5.34 1.72
N GLY A 115 5.71 6.41 1.99
CA GLY A 115 5.27 7.63 2.68
C GLY A 115 6.10 8.80 2.15
N HIS A 116 5.61 10.02 2.29
CA HIS A 116 6.34 11.19 1.80
C HIS A 116 7.26 11.77 2.88
N ILE A 117 8.47 12.11 2.48
CA ILE A 117 9.51 12.62 3.38
C ILE A 117 9.47 14.14 3.51
N ASP A 118 8.86 14.85 2.55
CA ASP A 118 8.71 16.29 2.64
C ASP A 118 7.68 16.70 3.70
N SER A 119 7.80 17.95 4.15
CA SER A 119 6.88 18.57 5.10
C SER A 119 6.71 20.04 4.77
N ARG A 120 5.62 20.66 5.23
CA ARG A 120 5.42 22.10 5.08
C ARG A 120 4.67 22.71 6.25
N VAL A 121 4.74 24.03 6.34
CA VAL A 121 3.87 24.84 7.17
C VAL A 121 2.62 25.28 6.39
N THR A 122 1.90 26.30 6.85
CA THR A 122 0.63 26.72 6.24
C THR A 122 0.82 27.33 4.85
N ASP A 123 1.80 28.20 4.67
CA ASP A 123 2.18 28.67 3.34
C ASP A 123 2.97 27.58 2.61
N VAL A 124 2.40 27.07 1.51
CA VAL A 124 3.01 26.04 0.65
C VAL A 124 4.30 26.50 -0.04
N MET A 125 4.59 27.81 -0.03
CA MET A 125 5.81 28.38 -0.59
C MET A 125 6.85 28.76 0.47
N ASP A 126 6.54 28.62 1.76
CA ASP A 126 7.51 28.90 2.82
C ASP A 126 8.50 27.73 2.98
N VAL A 127 9.67 27.93 2.38
CA VAL A 127 10.78 26.97 2.41
C VAL A 127 11.64 27.06 3.66
N THR A 128 11.43 28.09 4.49
CA THR A 128 12.36 28.50 5.55
C THR A 128 11.89 28.12 6.95
N SER A 129 10.59 28.28 7.24
CA SER A 129 10.03 28.02 8.56
C SER A 129 10.20 26.58 9.00
N ASP A 130 10.29 26.37 10.31
CA ASP A 130 10.28 25.02 10.86
C ASP A 130 8.93 24.35 10.59
N ALA A 131 8.99 23.23 9.88
CA ALA A 131 7.89 22.36 9.52
C ALA A 131 8.17 20.96 10.08
N PRO A 132 7.92 20.70 11.38
CA PRO A 132 8.30 19.43 12.01
C PRO A 132 7.72 18.21 11.29
N GLY A 133 6.46 18.25 10.85
CA GLY A 133 5.84 17.20 10.06
C GLY A 133 5.94 15.83 10.71
N ALA A 134 5.67 15.74 12.02
CA ALA A 134 5.85 14.52 12.80
C ALA A 134 4.89 13.40 12.35
N ASN A 135 3.63 13.76 12.09
CA ASN A 135 2.62 12.84 11.60
C ASN A 135 2.45 12.92 10.08
N ASP A 136 2.64 14.11 9.49
CA ASP A 136 2.49 14.49 8.08
C ASP A 136 3.86 14.90 7.49
N ASP A 137 4.69 13.96 7.01
CA ASP A 137 4.48 12.50 7.05
C ASP A 137 5.72 11.71 7.52
N ALA A 138 6.39 12.20 8.57
CA ALA A 138 7.43 11.39 9.21
C ALA A 138 6.89 10.06 9.76
N SER A 139 5.59 9.96 10.05
CA SER A 139 4.94 8.72 10.48
C SER A 139 4.94 7.63 9.40
N GLY A 140 4.61 7.97 8.14
CA GLY A 140 4.68 7.08 7.00
C GLY A 140 6.11 6.63 6.71
N VAL A 141 7.08 7.55 6.74
CA VAL A 141 8.50 7.23 6.52
C VAL A 141 9.05 6.29 7.60
N ALA A 142 8.71 6.53 8.88
CA ALA A 142 9.11 5.62 9.97
C ALA A 142 8.46 4.24 9.83
N LEU A 143 7.22 4.16 9.36
CA LEU A 143 6.55 2.90 9.02
C LEU A 143 7.29 2.14 7.91
N VAL A 144 7.74 2.83 6.86
CA VAL A 144 8.52 2.23 5.76
C VAL A 144 9.83 1.62 6.26
N LEU A 145 10.58 2.34 7.10
CA LEU A 145 11.84 1.86 7.69
C LEU A 145 11.62 0.63 8.58
N GLU A 146 10.61 0.67 9.45
CA GLU A 146 10.31 -0.44 10.35
C GLU A 146 9.80 -1.68 9.58
N ALA A 147 9.02 -1.48 8.51
CA ALA A 147 8.62 -2.56 7.62
C ALA A 147 9.83 -3.21 6.93
N ALA A 148 10.76 -2.41 6.40
CA ALA A 148 12.00 -2.92 5.80
C ALA A 148 12.86 -3.71 6.80
N ARG A 149 12.97 -3.23 8.04
CA ARG A 149 13.73 -3.89 9.11
C ARG A 149 13.15 -5.26 9.47
N ILE A 150 11.83 -5.40 9.47
CA ILE A 150 11.15 -6.67 9.80
C ILE A 150 11.24 -7.63 8.62
N LEU A 151 10.86 -7.17 7.42
CA LEU A 151 10.71 -8.00 6.23
C LEU A 151 12.03 -8.39 5.56
N SER A 152 13.11 -7.62 5.75
CA SER A 152 14.46 -7.96 5.26
C SER A 152 14.99 -9.31 5.76
N LYS A 153 14.41 -9.84 6.83
CA LYS A 153 14.74 -11.16 7.41
C LYS A 153 14.09 -12.33 6.66
N GLU A 154 13.19 -12.03 5.72
CA GLU A 154 12.45 -13.00 4.93
C GLU A 154 12.85 -12.90 3.44
N LYS A 155 12.47 -13.92 2.67
CA LYS A 155 12.65 -13.96 1.22
C LYS A 155 11.28 -14.11 0.56
N PHE A 156 11.05 -13.35 -0.50
CA PHE A 156 9.75 -13.27 -1.17
C PHE A 156 9.84 -13.64 -2.65
N ASP A 157 8.68 -13.86 -3.27
CA ASP A 157 8.61 -14.02 -4.71
C ASP A 157 8.69 -12.66 -5.41
N ALA A 158 7.97 -11.64 -4.95
CA ALA A 158 8.05 -10.29 -5.49
C ALA A 158 9.15 -9.48 -4.83
N THR A 159 9.66 -8.50 -5.58
CA THR A 159 10.48 -7.43 -5.02
C THR A 159 9.61 -6.50 -4.19
N ILE A 160 10.05 -6.18 -2.97
CA ILE A 160 9.43 -5.15 -2.15
C ILE A 160 10.20 -3.84 -2.36
N VAL A 161 9.48 -2.78 -2.71
CA VAL A 161 10.02 -1.43 -2.85
C VAL A 161 9.60 -0.60 -1.64
N TYR A 162 10.58 -0.19 -0.85
CA TYR A 162 10.42 0.70 0.30
C TYR A 162 10.76 2.12 -0.13
N ALA A 163 9.77 3.02 -0.20
CA ALA A 163 9.96 4.34 -0.81
C ALA A 163 9.73 5.48 0.18
N ALA A 164 10.67 6.43 0.18
CA ALA A 164 10.48 7.77 0.75
C ALA A 164 10.37 8.76 -0.41
N LEU A 165 9.18 9.33 -0.58
CA LEU A 165 8.85 10.21 -1.71
C LEU A 165 9.10 11.67 -1.38
N SER A 166 9.49 12.48 -2.35
CA SER A 166 9.56 13.95 -2.19
C SER A 166 8.51 14.64 -3.07
N GLY A 167 8.03 15.80 -2.64
CA GLY A 167 7.17 16.64 -3.47
C GLY A 167 5.69 16.25 -3.46
N GLU A 168 5.24 15.49 -2.45
CA GLU A 168 3.80 15.30 -2.21
C GLU A 168 3.14 16.67 -2.07
N GLU A 169 3.73 17.52 -1.23
CA GLU A 169 3.12 18.77 -0.77
C GLU A 169 3.03 19.84 -1.86
N GLN A 170 3.81 19.65 -2.92
CA GLN A 170 3.89 20.54 -4.08
C GLN A 170 3.10 20.05 -5.28
N GLY A 171 2.54 18.83 -5.23
CA GLY A 171 1.66 18.32 -6.27
C GLY A 171 1.78 16.83 -6.58
N LEU A 172 2.12 15.99 -5.59
CA LEU A 172 2.25 14.54 -5.75
C LEU A 172 3.37 14.12 -6.73
N TRP A 173 4.41 14.95 -6.84
CA TRP A 173 5.42 14.77 -7.89
C TRP A 173 6.32 13.55 -7.64
N GLY A 174 6.57 13.17 -6.39
CA GLY A 174 7.25 11.91 -6.05
C GLY A 174 6.40 10.69 -6.42
N GLY A 175 5.12 10.69 -6.05
CA GLY A 175 4.17 9.66 -6.50
C GLY A 175 4.12 9.55 -8.03
N GLU A 176 4.08 10.67 -8.75
CA GLU A 176 4.10 10.69 -10.22
C GLU A 176 5.40 10.12 -10.79
N LEU A 177 6.54 10.54 -10.24
CA LEU A 177 7.87 10.05 -10.64
C LEU A 177 7.99 8.53 -10.46
N LEU A 178 7.60 7.99 -9.31
CA LEU A 178 7.69 6.55 -9.06
C LEU A 178 6.68 5.75 -9.89
N ALA A 179 5.46 6.25 -10.07
CA ALA A 179 4.45 5.59 -10.89
C ALA A 179 4.88 5.51 -12.38
N ASP A 180 5.41 6.59 -12.93
CA ASP A 180 5.98 6.61 -14.28
C ASP A 180 7.19 5.68 -14.40
N THR A 181 8.07 5.68 -13.39
CA THR A 181 9.23 4.77 -13.33
C THR A 181 8.79 3.31 -13.37
N ALA A 182 7.73 2.95 -12.63
CA ALA A 182 7.19 1.59 -12.64
C ALA A 182 6.71 1.18 -14.04
N ARG A 183 6.06 2.09 -14.77
CA ARG A 183 5.62 1.87 -16.16
C ARG A 183 6.81 1.73 -17.10
N GLU A 184 7.77 2.64 -17.03
CA GLU A 184 8.97 2.66 -17.88
C GLU A 184 9.84 1.41 -17.70
N ARG A 185 9.97 0.93 -16.46
CA ARG A 185 10.70 -0.31 -16.14
C ARG A 185 9.90 -1.57 -16.44
N GLY A 186 8.63 -1.44 -16.83
CA GLY A 186 7.74 -2.58 -17.12
C GLY A 186 7.47 -3.44 -15.89
N TRP A 187 7.34 -2.83 -14.71
CA TRP A 187 7.02 -3.54 -13.48
C TRP A 187 5.57 -4.00 -13.45
N THR A 188 5.35 -5.23 -12.99
CA THR A 188 4.03 -5.73 -12.61
C THR A 188 3.77 -5.34 -11.16
N VAL A 189 3.17 -4.16 -10.96
CA VAL A 189 2.82 -3.64 -9.63
C VAL A 189 1.61 -4.39 -9.08
N SER A 190 1.82 -5.23 -8.07
CA SER A 190 0.76 -6.03 -7.44
C SER A 190 -0.03 -5.26 -6.40
N ALA A 191 0.60 -4.29 -5.72
CA ALA A 191 -0.03 -3.40 -4.77
C ALA A 191 0.87 -2.20 -4.44
N VAL A 192 0.23 -1.09 -4.09
CA VAL A 192 0.86 0.13 -3.56
C VAL A 192 0.16 0.51 -2.26
N LEU A 193 0.91 0.52 -1.16
CA LEU A 193 0.45 0.92 0.17
C LEU A 193 1.01 2.32 0.49
N ASN A 194 0.23 3.36 0.23
CA ASN A 194 0.57 4.72 0.63
C ASN A 194 0.18 4.94 2.10
N ASN A 195 1.13 5.30 2.94
CA ASN A 195 0.90 5.58 4.36
C ASN A 195 1.16 7.06 4.58
N ASP A 196 0.10 7.82 4.84
CA ASP A 196 0.19 9.28 4.92
C ASP A 196 -0.75 9.75 6.04
N ILE A 197 -0.15 10.28 7.10
CA ILE A 197 -0.78 10.63 8.37
C ILE A 197 -1.30 9.34 9.02
N VAL A 198 -0.40 8.55 9.62
CA VAL A 198 -0.70 7.22 10.21
C VAL A 198 -0.31 7.08 11.69
N GLY A 199 0.00 8.19 12.37
CA GLY A 199 0.58 8.19 13.72
C GLY A 199 -0.23 8.87 14.82
N ASN A 200 -1.42 9.42 14.57
CA ASN A 200 -2.22 10.14 15.58
C ASN A 200 -3.54 9.41 15.93
N THR A 201 -4.01 9.57 17.17
CA THR A 201 -5.29 9.02 17.65
C THR A 201 -6.28 10.07 18.16
N ILE A 202 -5.91 11.34 18.22
CA ILE A 202 -6.76 12.42 18.75
C ILE A 202 -7.30 13.27 17.61
N GLY A 203 -8.62 13.35 17.47
CA GLY A 203 -9.29 14.19 16.48
C GLY A 203 -9.26 15.67 16.82
N LEU A 204 -9.56 16.51 15.84
CA LEU A 204 -9.73 17.96 16.02
C LEU A 204 -10.75 18.31 17.13
N ASP A 205 -11.78 17.47 17.28
CA ASP A 205 -12.83 17.60 18.29
C ASP A 205 -12.47 16.96 19.65
N GLY A 206 -11.22 16.53 19.82
CA GLY A 206 -10.70 15.91 21.03
C GLY A 206 -11.07 14.44 21.21
N ARG A 207 -11.85 13.83 20.31
CA ARG A 207 -12.17 12.40 20.40
C ARG A 207 -10.95 11.55 20.16
N ARG A 208 -10.76 10.52 20.98
CA ARG A 208 -9.72 9.50 20.76
C ARG A 208 -10.25 8.34 19.92
N VAL A 209 -9.65 8.11 18.75
CA VAL A 209 -9.90 6.98 17.86
C VAL A 209 -8.59 6.24 17.66
N ALA A 210 -8.42 5.14 18.39
CA ALA A 210 -7.21 4.30 18.37
C ALA A 210 -7.51 2.85 17.94
N ASP A 211 -8.76 2.52 17.67
CA ASP A 211 -9.20 1.17 17.34
C ASP A 211 -9.16 0.89 15.83
N ARG A 212 -9.05 1.91 14.99
CA ARG A 212 -9.17 1.80 13.52
C ARG A 212 -8.21 2.69 12.76
N VAL A 213 -7.86 2.26 11.55
CA VAL A 213 -7.20 3.03 10.49
C VAL A 213 -8.13 3.07 9.27
N ARG A 214 -8.10 4.15 8.50
CA ARG A 214 -8.90 4.28 7.27
C ARG A 214 -8.08 3.84 6.08
N VAL A 215 -8.68 3.05 5.19
CA VAL A 215 -8.05 2.57 3.95
C VAL A 215 -8.87 3.06 2.77
N PHE A 216 -8.40 4.12 2.12
CA PHE A 216 -9.01 4.66 0.92
C PHE A 216 -8.65 3.84 -0.31
N SER A 217 -9.63 3.65 -1.18
CA SER A 217 -9.44 2.90 -2.41
C SER A 217 -10.32 3.46 -3.52
N GLU A 218 -9.84 3.36 -4.76
CA GLU A 218 -10.63 3.70 -5.94
C GLU A 218 -11.63 2.58 -6.25
N GLY A 219 -12.88 2.94 -6.59
CA GLY A 219 -13.88 1.99 -7.09
C GLY A 219 -13.86 1.94 -8.61
N ILE A 220 -14.41 2.99 -9.24
CA ILE A 220 -14.34 3.20 -10.68
C ILE A 220 -12.96 3.73 -11.04
N ARG A 221 -12.25 3.01 -11.89
CA ARG A 221 -10.89 3.34 -12.30
C ARG A 221 -10.86 4.55 -13.22
N SER A 222 -10.12 5.57 -12.82
CA SER A 222 -9.83 6.75 -13.64
C SER A 222 -9.08 6.42 -14.94
N SER A 223 -8.33 5.32 -14.95
CA SER A 223 -7.53 4.83 -16.08
C SER A 223 -8.31 4.05 -17.14
N GLU A 224 -9.60 3.74 -16.90
CA GLU A 224 -10.40 2.94 -17.84
C GLU A 224 -10.70 3.68 -19.14
N SER A 225 -10.50 3.00 -20.27
CA SER A 225 -11.07 3.41 -21.55
C SER A 225 -12.60 3.38 -21.51
N LEU A 226 -13.26 4.10 -22.41
CA LEU A 226 -14.73 4.09 -22.51
C LEU A 226 -15.28 2.66 -22.67
N GLU A 227 -14.61 1.81 -23.45
CA GLU A 227 -14.99 0.41 -23.64
C GLU A 227 -14.93 -0.37 -22.33
N GLN A 228 -13.85 -0.19 -21.55
CA GLN A 228 -13.71 -0.83 -20.24
C GLN A 228 -14.77 -0.34 -19.24
N GLN A 229 -15.11 0.95 -19.26
CA GLN A 229 -16.19 1.52 -18.43
C GLN A 229 -17.55 0.91 -18.78
N ILE A 230 -17.85 0.75 -20.08
CA ILE A 230 -19.07 0.09 -20.55
C ILE A 230 -19.11 -1.37 -20.09
N ALA A 231 -18.00 -2.10 -20.22
CA ALA A 231 -17.90 -3.49 -19.79
C ALA A 231 -18.09 -3.64 -18.26
N ARG A 232 -17.46 -2.77 -17.47
CA ARG A 232 -17.61 -2.75 -16.00
C ARG A 232 -19.06 -2.49 -15.61
N ARG A 233 -19.70 -1.47 -16.20
CA ARG A 233 -21.13 -1.14 -15.95
C ARG A 233 -22.03 -2.33 -16.28
N ALA A 234 -21.71 -3.08 -17.33
CA ALA A 234 -22.48 -4.27 -17.69
C ALA A 234 -22.28 -5.41 -16.69
N ALA A 235 -21.12 -5.53 -16.05
CA ALA A 235 -20.78 -6.62 -15.13
C ALA A 235 -21.05 -6.31 -13.64
N GLY A 236 -21.35 -5.06 -13.27
CA GLY A 236 -21.56 -4.67 -11.86
C GLY A 236 -20.26 -4.59 -11.03
N GLY A 237 -19.12 -4.39 -11.69
CA GLY A 237 -17.79 -4.43 -11.07
C GLY A 237 -17.33 -3.14 -10.37
N GLU A 238 -18.23 -2.25 -9.97
CA GLU A 238 -17.93 -0.95 -9.35
C GLU A 238 -17.14 -1.04 -8.03
N ASP A 239 -17.34 -2.10 -7.25
CA ASP A 239 -16.76 -2.27 -5.90
C ASP A 239 -15.71 -3.40 -5.83
N ASP A 240 -15.25 -3.90 -6.97
CA ASP A 240 -14.28 -5.02 -7.05
C ASP A 240 -13.14 -4.76 -8.05
N GLY A 241 -12.85 -3.49 -8.33
CA GLY A 241 -11.61 -3.11 -9.01
C GLY A 241 -10.36 -3.49 -8.20
N PRO A 242 -9.16 -3.46 -8.80
CA PRO A 242 -7.92 -3.89 -8.14
C PRO A 242 -7.65 -3.20 -6.79
N SER A 243 -7.89 -1.90 -6.68
CA SER A 243 -7.71 -1.16 -5.41
C SER A 243 -8.74 -1.55 -4.34
N ARG A 244 -9.98 -1.90 -4.74
CA ARG A 244 -10.98 -2.48 -3.83
C ARG A 244 -10.59 -3.88 -3.38
N ALA A 245 -10.07 -4.70 -4.28
CA ALA A 245 -9.57 -6.03 -3.94
C ALA A 245 -8.40 -5.93 -2.95
N LEU A 246 -7.50 -4.95 -3.13
CA LEU A 246 -6.42 -4.65 -2.19
C LEU A 246 -6.97 -4.22 -0.81
N ALA A 247 -7.93 -3.29 -0.79
CA ALA A 247 -8.57 -2.86 0.45
C ALA A 247 -9.25 -4.03 1.20
N LYS A 248 -10.04 -4.86 0.52
CA LYS A 248 -10.66 -6.06 1.11
C LYS A 248 -9.62 -7.08 1.62
N ALA A 249 -8.48 -7.20 0.95
CA ALA A 249 -7.38 -8.06 1.41
C ALA A 249 -6.72 -7.53 2.69
N ILE A 250 -6.57 -6.21 2.81
CA ILE A 250 -6.08 -5.53 4.02
C ILE A 250 -7.06 -5.72 5.18
N ASP A 251 -8.36 -5.52 4.95
CA ASP A 251 -9.41 -5.70 5.97
C ASP A 251 -9.45 -7.14 6.52
N GLY A 252 -9.42 -8.13 5.63
CA GLY A 252 -9.34 -9.54 6.05
C GLY A 252 -8.09 -9.86 6.89
N LEU A 253 -6.97 -9.16 6.67
CA LEU A 253 -5.76 -9.29 7.49
C LEU A 253 -5.87 -8.55 8.82
N ALA A 254 -6.49 -7.37 8.84
CA ALA A 254 -6.73 -6.58 10.05
C ALA A 254 -7.51 -7.39 11.09
N GLY A 255 -8.60 -8.05 10.69
CA GLY A 255 -9.39 -8.91 11.57
C GLY A 255 -8.66 -10.16 12.09
N ALA A 256 -7.55 -10.55 11.46
CA ALA A 256 -6.74 -11.71 11.86
C ALA A 256 -5.56 -11.36 12.78
N LEU A 257 -5.21 -10.07 12.94
CA LEU A 257 -4.06 -9.64 13.73
C LEU A 257 -4.43 -9.47 15.22
N PRO A 258 -3.84 -10.26 16.13
CA PRO A 258 -4.11 -10.11 17.57
C PRO A 258 -3.69 -8.74 18.08
N GLY A 259 -4.63 -8.02 18.71
CA GLY A 259 -4.37 -6.67 19.22
C GLY A 259 -4.09 -5.64 18.13
N GLY A 260 -4.48 -5.91 16.88
CA GLY A 260 -4.30 -5.03 15.73
C GLY A 260 -5.18 -3.78 15.75
N VAL A 261 -5.26 -3.12 14.59
CA VAL A 261 -6.23 -2.04 14.30
C VAL A 261 -7.25 -2.57 13.30
N ASP A 262 -8.50 -2.14 13.42
CA ASP A 262 -9.52 -2.34 12.41
C ASP A 262 -9.18 -1.54 11.13
N ALA A 263 -9.50 -2.06 9.96
CA ALA A 263 -9.26 -1.38 8.68
C ALA A 263 -10.60 -0.93 8.09
N VAL A 264 -10.97 0.33 8.33
CA VAL A 264 -12.21 0.88 7.78
C VAL A 264 -12.02 1.17 6.29
N LEU A 265 -12.77 0.45 5.46
CA LEU A 265 -12.71 0.61 4.01
C LEU A 265 -13.47 1.86 3.55
N GLU A 266 -12.70 2.88 3.18
CA GLU A 266 -13.21 4.11 2.63
C GLU A 266 -13.44 3.97 1.13
N ARG A 267 -14.72 4.00 0.74
CA ARG A 267 -15.14 3.76 -0.66
C ARG A 267 -14.99 4.96 -1.57
N ARG A 268 -13.81 5.54 -1.56
CA ARG A 268 -13.43 6.69 -2.39
C ARG A 268 -11.90 6.74 -2.51
N PRO A 269 -11.36 7.34 -3.57
CA PRO A 269 -9.92 7.48 -3.74
C PRO A 269 -9.27 8.23 -2.57
N ASP A 270 -9.83 9.36 -2.12
CA ASP A 270 -9.29 10.12 -0.96
C ASP A 270 -10.39 10.96 -0.27
N ARG A 271 -9.97 11.73 0.74
CA ARG A 271 -10.70 12.77 1.48
C ARG A 271 -11.07 13.93 0.56
N PHE A 272 -12.14 14.65 0.89
CA PHE A 272 -12.55 15.82 0.12
C PHE A 272 -11.50 16.93 0.18
N GLY A 273 -11.17 17.49 -0.99
CA GLY A 273 -10.24 18.63 -1.11
C GLY A 273 -8.77 18.28 -0.84
N ARG A 274 -8.44 17.00 -0.72
CA ARG A 274 -7.07 16.49 -0.55
C ARG A 274 -6.78 15.39 -1.58
N GLY A 275 -5.51 15.04 -1.69
CA GLY A 275 -5.02 13.87 -2.44
C GLY A 275 -3.82 13.29 -1.71
N GLY A 276 -3.14 12.33 -2.34
CA GLY A 276 -1.89 11.76 -1.82
C GLY A 276 -1.21 10.87 -2.87
N ASP A 277 0.02 10.45 -2.61
CA ASP A 277 0.90 9.82 -3.61
C ASP A 277 0.40 8.51 -4.25
N HIS A 278 -0.65 7.87 -3.70
CA HIS A 278 -1.35 6.77 -4.37
C HIS A 278 -2.10 7.19 -5.66
N GLU A 279 -2.52 8.46 -5.81
CA GLU A 279 -3.34 8.90 -6.95
C GLU A 279 -2.63 8.80 -8.30
N PRO A 280 -1.35 9.19 -8.45
CA PRO A 280 -0.60 8.94 -9.69
C PRO A 280 -0.57 7.46 -10.10
N PHE A 281 -0.53 6.53 -9.15
CA PHE A 281 -0.59 5.10 -9.45
C PHE A 281 -1.98 4.68 -9.95
N LEU A 282 -3.05 5.21 -9.36
CA LEU A 282 -4.43 4.98 -9.83
C LEU A 282 -4.63 5.47 -11.27
N LYS A 283 -4.07 6.65 -11.62
CA LYS A 283 -4.11 7.20 -12.99
C LYS A 283 -3.46 6.27 -14.02
N LEU A 284 -2.49 5.46 -13.60
CA LEU A 284 -1.84 4.44 -14.44
C LEU A 284 -2.48 3.05 -14.31
N GLY A 285 -3.55 2.91 -13.53
CA GLY A 285 -4.31 1.67 -13.35
C GLY A 285 -3.69 0.66 -12.39
N TYR A 286 -2.71 1.08 -11.58
CA TYR A 286 -2.13 0.20 -10.57
C TYR A 286 -3.04 0.01 -9.36
N PRO A 287 -3.02 -1.16 -8.69
CA PRO A 287 -3.75 -1.37 -7.44
C PRO A 287 -3.10 -0.56 -6.32
N ALA A 288 -3.74 0.53 -5.90
CA ALA A 288 -3.18 1.45 -4.91
C ALA A 288 -4.22 1.86 -3.86
N VAL A 289 -3.77 1.99 -2.62
CA VAL A 289 -4.58 2.44 -1.49
C VAL A 289 -3.84 3.48 -0.66
N ARG A 290 -4.59 4.27 0.11
CA ARG A 290 -4.05 5.15 1.15
C ARG A 290 -4.51 4.73 2.53
N PHE A 291 -3.56 4.53 3.43
CA PHE A 291 -3.79 4.49 4.87
C PHE A 291 -3.77 5.90 5.44
N SER A 292 -4.72 6.20 6.30
CA SER A 292 -4.74 7.43 7.09
C SER A 292 -5.40 7.19 8.44
N VAL A 293 -5.07 8.02 9.43
CA VAL A 293 -5.62 7.96 10.80
C VAL A 293 -7.15 7.78 10.83
N GLY A 294 -7.62 7.08 11.86
CA GLY A 294 -9.06 6.90 12.12
C GLY A 294 -9.82 8.20 12.34
N VAL A 295 -9.13 9.27 12.76
CA VAL A 295 -9.68 10.60 12.96
C VAL A 295 -8.63 11.68 12.67
N GLU A 296 -9.05 12.74 11.98
CA GLU A 296 -8.18 13.83 11.55
C GLU A 296 -8.02 14.90 12.64
N ASN A 297 -6.83 15.50 12.69
CA ASN A 297 -6.56 16.69 13.48
C ASN A 297 -5.86 17.74 12.63
N TYR A 298 -6.66 18.64 12.05
CA TYR A 298 -6.16 19.67 11.13
C TYR A 298 -5.32 20.75 11.82
N ASP A 299 -5.31 20.85 13.16
CA ASP A 299 -4.38 21.72 13.87
C ASP A 299 -2.95 21.16 13.88
N ALA A 300 -2.81 19.86 13.62
CA ALA A 300 -1.57 19.11 13.60
C ALA A 300 -1.18 18.66 12.18
N GLN A 301 -1.55 19.44 11.16
CA GLN A 301 -1.25 19.17 9.73
C GLN A 301 -1.08 20.48 8.97
N HIS A 302 0.01 20.66 8.22
CA HIS A 302 0.28 21.88 7.41
C HIS A 302 0.08 23.19 8.21
N GLN A 303 0.48 23.22 9.47
CA GLN A 303 0.33 24.38 10.34
C GLN A 303 1.67 24.99 10.73
N ASP A 304 1.75 26.32 10.69
CA ASP A 304 2.82 27.05 11.37
C ASP A 304 2.80 26.73 12.87
N LEU A 305 3.98 26.66 13.49
CA LEU A 305 4.11 26.49 14.94
C LEU A 305 3.63 27.76 15.64
N ARG A 306 2.46 27.70 16.27
CA ARG A 306 1.88 28.85 16.97
C ARG A 306 0.89 28.42 18.04
N THR A 307 0.65 29.33 18.98
CA THR A 307 -0.50 29.27 19.88
C THR A 307 -1.33 30.51 19.68
N GLU A 308 -2.60 30.33 19.37
CA GLU A 308 -3.54 31.41 19.08
C GLU A 308 -4.84 31.16 19.83
N ASN A 309 -5.30 32.13 20.62
CA ASN A 309 -6.55 32.04 21.40
C ASN A 309 -6.64 30.76 22.28
N GLY A 310 -5.51 30.32 22.84
CA GLY A 310 -5.43 29.10 23.65
C GLY A 310 -5.41 27.78 22.87
N ARG A 311 -5.43 27.84 21.52
CA ARG A 311 -5.32 26.70 20.62
C ARG A 311 -3.90 26.57 20.10
N VAL A 312 -3.33 25.36 20.24
CA VAL A 312 -1.96 25.06 19.82
C VAL A 312 -1.99 24.43 18.44
N TYR A 313 -1.20 24.97 17.53
CA TYR A 313 -1.05 24.52 16.15
C TYR A 313 0.38 24.04 15.90
N GLY A 314 0.50 23.05 15.02
CA GLY A 314 1.78 22.45 14.63
C GLY A 314 1.72 20.92 14.68
N ASP A 315 2.32 20.30 13.66
CA ASP A 315 2.46 18.85 13.58
C ASP A 315 3.72 18.37 14.30
N THR A 316 3.65 18.30 15.63
CA THR A 316 4.78 18.06 16.53
C THR A 316 4.73 16.68 17.19
N LEU A 317 5.83 16.26 17.81
CA LEU A 317 5.99 14.95 18.43
C LEU A 317 4.93 14.62 19.51
N ASP A 318 4.40 15.62 20.21
CA ASP A 318 3.33 15.45 21.22
C ASP A 318 1.98 15.06 20.60
N ARG A 319 1.84 15.16 19.28
CA ARG A 319 0.64 14.71 18.53
C ARG A 319 0.67 13.22 18.19
N MET A 320 1.80 12.56 18.40
CA MET A 320 2.03 11.17 18.01
C MET A 320 1.56 10.16 19.06
N ASP A 321 1.03 9.05 18.58
CA ASP A 321 0.70 7.83 19.33
C ASP A 321 1.50 6.66 18.72
N PHE A 322 2.72 6.46 19.21
CA PHE A 322 3.63 5.44 18.68
C PHE A 322 3.13 4.00 18.84
N PRO A 323 2.43 3.62 19.93
CA PRO A 323 1.76 2.32 20.00
C PRO A 323 0.69 2.12 18.92
N TYR A 324 -0.08 3.17 18.57
CA TYR A 324 -1.00 3.12 17.44
C TYR A 324 -0.25 2.98 16.11
N LEU A 325 0.77 3.80 15.87
CA LEU A 325 1.60 3.75 14.67
C LEU A 325 2.18 2.33 14.45
N ALA A 326 2.71 1.71 15.50
CA ALA A 326 3.24 0.35 15.46
C ALA A 326 2.18 -0.71 15.05
N ARG A 327 0.92 -0.54 15.45
CA ARG A 327 -0.16 -1.45 15.02
C ARG A 327 -0.54 -1.24 13.55
N VAL A 328 -0.54 0.00 13.06
CA VAL A 328 -0.72 0.30 11.62
C VAL A 328 0.43 -0.28 10.80
N THR A 329 1.67 -0.19 11.31
CA THR A 329 2.84 -0.83 10.69
C THR A 329 2.71 -2.35 10.66
N ALA A 330 2.18 -2.97 11.71
CA ALA A 330 1.99 -4.42 11.75
C ALA A 330 1.03 -4.89 10.65
N LEU A 331 -0.04 -4.12 10.40
CA LEU A 331 -0.97 -4.38 9.30
C LEU A 331 -0.30 -4.21 7.92
N ASN A 332 0.51 -3.18 7.73
CA ASN A 332 1.29 -3.00 6.50
C ASN A 332 2.27 -4.16 6.29
N VAL A 333 3.04 -4.54 7.31
CA VAL A 333 3.98 -5.68 7.27
C VAL A 333 3.27 -6.98 6.90
N ALA A 334 2.12 -7.27 7.52
CA ALA A 334 1.33 -8.46 7.21
C ALA A 334 0.82 -8.46 5.76
N THR A 335 0.36 -7.30 5.28
CA THR A 335 -0.12 -7.11 3.90
C THR A 335 1.01 -7.31 2.89
N LEU A 336 2.15 -6.63 3.11
CA LEU A 336 3.33 -6.75 2.27
C LEU A 336 3.82 -8.20 2.20
N ALA A 337 3.97 -8.86 3.34
CA ALA A 337 4.46 -10.22 3.37
C ALA A 337 3.53 -11.19 2.63
N ARG A 338 2.21 -11.06 2.78
CA ARG A 338 1.23 -11.87 2.04
C ARG A 338 1.39 -11.68 0.54
N LEU A 339 1.35 -10.42 0.08
CA LEU A 339 1.33 -10.12 -1.36
C LEU A 339 2.69 -10.39 -2.03
N ALA A 340 3.78 -10.19 -1.29
CA ALA A 340 5.12 -10.47 -1.79
C ALA A 340 5.40 -11.98 -1.89
N ALA A 341 4.83 -12.79 -0.99
CA ALA A 341 4.92 -14.26 -1.03
C ALA A 341 3.96 -14.91 -2.04
N ALA A 342 2.81 -14.28 -2.33
CA ALA A 342 1.82 -14.82 -3.26
C ALA A 342 2.25 -14.72 -4.74
N PRO A 343 1.71 -15.55 -5.65
CA PRO A 343 1.84 -15.32 -7.10
C PRO A 343 1.12 -14.04 -7.54
N ALA A 344 1.30 -13.63 -8.80
CA ALA A 344 0.53 -12.52 -9.38
C ALA A 344 -0.99 -12.81 -9.37
N ALA A 345 -1.81 -11.77 -9.38
CA ALA A 345 -3.25 -11.93 -9.52
C ALA A 345 -3.59 -12.48 -10.93
N PRO A 346 -4.55 -13.40 -11.07
CA PRO A 346 -4.94 -13.93 -12.38
C PRO A 346 -5.49 -12.84 -13.30
N GLU A 347 -5.09 -12.86 -14.57
CA GLU A 347 -5.61 -11.96 -15.59
C GLU A 347 -6.72 -12.64 -16.42
N GLY A 348 -7.53 -11.82 -17.10
CA GLY A 348 -8.54 -12.31 -18.04
C GLY A 348 -9.62 -13.18 -17.40
N VAL A 349 -9.95 -12.92 -16.13
CA VAL A 349 -10.99 -13.67 -15.42
C VAL A 349 -12.35 -13.37 -16.05
N THR A 350 -13.03 -14.42 -16.53
CA THR A 350 -14.33 -14.31 -17.18
C THR A 350 -15.34 -15.31 -16.63
N ILE A 351 -16.61 -14.91 -16.63
CA ILE A 351 -17.76 -15.76 -16.32
C ILE A 351 -18.69 -15.89 -17.52
N ALA A 352 -19.26 -17.09 -17.66
CA ALA A 352 -20.31 -17.43 -18.62
C ALA A 352 -21.32 -18.39 -17.96
N GLY A 353 -22.56 -18.37 -18.43
CA GLY A 353 -23.65 -19.18 -17.84
C GLY A 353 -25.03 -18.56 -18.03
N ALA A 354 -25.20 -17.69 -19.04
CA ALA A 354 -26.48 -17.06 -19.30
C ALA A 354 -27.53 -18.14 -19.58
N LEU A 355 -28.72 -17.99 -18.98
CA LEU A 355 -29.83 -18.93 -19.09
C LEU A 355 -29.50 -20.36 -18.58
N SER A 356 -28.56 -20.47 -17.64
CA SER A 356 -28.13 -21.71 -16.99
C SER A 356 -28.23 -21.59 -15.47
N THR A 357 -28.32 -22.73 -14.77
CA THR A 357 -28.23 -22.79 -13.30
C THR A 357 -26.79 -22.80 -12.79
N ASP A 358 -25.82 -22.89 -13.70
CA ASP A 358 -24.39 -23.04 -13.39
C ASP A 358 -23.57 -21.89 -14.00
N THR A 359 -22.50 -21.49 -13.30
CA THR A 359 -21.53 -20.51 -13.79
C THR A 359 -20.20 -21.18 -14.16
N THR A 360 -19.76 -20.99 -15.40
CA THR A 360 -18.41 -21.36 -15.84
C THR A 360 -17.46 -20.18 -15.67
N VAL A 361 -16.37 -20.40 -14.94
CA VAL A 361 -15.31 -19.41 -14.67
C VAL A 361 -14.05 -19.81 -15.44
N ARG A 362 -13.38 -18.86 -16.09
CA ARG A 362 -12.11 -19.07 -16.82
C ARG A 362 -11.12 -17.94 -16.57
N TRP A 363 -9.82 -18.24 -16.58
CA TRP A 363 -8.75 -17.25 -16.39
C TRP A 363 -7.45 -17.70 -17.06
N GLN A 364 -6.47 -16.80 -17.16
CA GLN A 364 -5.15 -17.14 -17.67
C GLN A 364 -4.28 -17.83 -16.59
N PRO A 365 -3.40 -18.79 -16.97
CA PRO A 365 -2.49 -19.41 -16.02
C PRO A 365 -1.49 -18.38 -15.46
N VAL A 366 -1.25 -18.44 -14.15
CA VAL A 366 -0.28 -17.60 -13.43
C VAL A 366 0.99 -18.40 -13.15
N ALA A 367 2.14 -17.86 -13.53
CA ALA A 367 3.43 -18.46 -13.23
C ALA A 367 3.65 -18.57 -11.70
N GLY A 368 4.12 -19.73 -11.24
CA GLY A 368 4.35 -19.99 -9.81
C GLY A 368 3.11 -20.34 -8.99
N ALA A 369 1.89 -20.29 -9.56
CA ALA A 369 0.69 -20.71 -8.87
C ALA A 369 0.65 -22.24 -8.67
N ALA A 370 0.40 -22.67 -7.44
CA ALA A 370 0.13 -24.07 -7.08
C ALA A 370 -1.35 -24.45 -7.26
N GLY A 371 -2.22 -23.43 -7.30
CA GLY A 371 -3.65 -23.55 -7.53
C GLY A 371 -4.31 -22.18 -7.54
N TYR A 372 -5.63 -22.17 -7.59
CA TYR A 372 -6.45 -20.97 -7.62
C TYR A 372 -7.60 -21.12 -6.65
N ARG A 373 -8.02 -20.00 -6.07
CA ARG A 373 -9.23 -19.91 -5.26
C ARG A 373 -10.26 -19.09 -6.00
N ILE A 374 -11.37 -19.73 -6.34
CA ILE A 374 -12.55 -19.08 -6.88
C ILE A 374 -13.42 -18.67 -5.70
N ARG A 375 -13.90 -17.43 -5.72
CA ARG A 375 -14.84 -16.89 -4.74
C ARG A 375 -16.09 -16.41 -5.41
N TRP A 376 -17.20 -16.52 -4.69
CA TRP A 376 -18.45 -15.88 -5.11
C TRP A 376 -19.22 -15.34 -3.93
N ARG A 377 -20.15 -14.44 -4.24
CA ARG A 377 -21.11 -13.86 -3.31
C ARG A 377 -22.38 -13.46 -4.05
N GLY A 378 -23.49 -13.37 -3.34
CA GLY A 378 -24.70 -12.73 -3.87
C GLY A 378 -24.39 -11.30 -4.33
N ASN A 379 -25.02 -10.86 -5.41
CA ASN A 379 -24.82 -9.51 -5.96
C ASN A 379 -25.35 -8.38 -5.04
N ASP A 380 -26.00 -8.73 -3.92
CA ASP A 380 -26.45 -7.86 -2.82
C ASP A 380 -25.45 -7.78 -1.66
N ARG A 381 -24.32 -8.51 -1.72
CA ARG A 381 -23.30 -8.57 -0.66
C ARG A 381 -22.02 -7.84 -1.03
N GLN A 382 -21.33 -7.34 -0.01
CA GLN A 382 -20.02 -6.72 -0.12
C GLN A 382 -18.88 -7.76 -0.12
N ASP A 383 -18.94 -8.69 0.83
CA ASP A 383 -17.83 -9.60 1.12
C ASP A 383 -18.03 -10.95 0.43
N TRP A 384 -16.92 -11.57 0.08
CA TRP A 384 -16.93 -12.93 -0.45
C TRP A 384 -17.42 -13.91 0.61
N THR A 385 -18.52 -14.61 0.34
CA THR A 385 -19.15 -15.55 1.28
C THR A 385 -18.70 -16.99 1.06
N ASP A 386 -18.42 -17.34 -0.19
CA ASP A 386 -18.17 -18.71 -0.61
C ASP A 386 -16.87 -18.83 -1.40
N LYS A 387 -16.29 -20.03 -1.38
CA LYS A 387 -15.04 -20.31 -2.08
C LYS A 387 -14.86 -21.79 -2.45
N VAL A 388 -14.06 -22.02 -3.49
CA VAL A 388 -13.53 -23.34 -3.85
C VAL A 388 -12.11 -23.22 -4.40
N ASP A 389 -11.24 -24.15 -3.99
CA ASP A 389 -9.85 -24.20 -4.46
C ASP A 389 -9.71 -25.25 -5.58
N VAL A 390 -9.01 -24.91 -6.65
CA VAL A 390 -8.84 -25.74 -7.87
C VAL A 390 -7.43 -25.62 -8.43
N THR A 391 -7.01 -26.55 -9.30
CA THR A 391 -5.68 -26.53 -9.94
C THR A 391 -5.71 -26.16 -11.42
N GLY A 392 -6.86 -26.30 -12.09
CA GLY A 392 -7.04 -25.91 -13.49
C GLY A 392 -7.23 -24.41 -13.67
N THR A 393 -7.42 -23.96 -14.92
CA THR A 393 -7.71 -22.57 -15.29
C THR A 393 -9.17 -22.33 -15.71
N SER A 394 -10.02 -23.33 -15.45
CA SER A 394 -11.45 -23.30 -15.71
C SER A 394 -12.16 -24.13 -14.67
N HIS A 395 -13.36 -23.71 -14.26
CA HIS A 395 -14.20 -24.46 -13.34
C HIS A 395 -15.69 -24.14 -13.55
N VAL A 396 -16.56 -25.08 -13.19
CA VAL A 396 -18.01 -24.89 -13.22
C VAL A 396 -18.55 -24.88 -11.80
N LEU A 397 -19.07 -23.74 -11.37
CA LEU A 397 -19.78 -23.57 -10.10
C LEU A 397 -21.22 -24.07 -10.27
N LYS A 398 -21.51 -25.26 -9.73
CA LYS A 398 -22.83 -25.90 -9.82
C LYS A 398 -23.85 -25.19 -8.93
N GLY A 399 -25.02 -24.86 -9.49
CA GLY A 399 -26.10 -24.18 -8.77
C GLY A 399 -25.82 -22.71 -8.41
N VAL A 400 -24.72 -22.14 -8.92
CA VAL A 400 -24.39 -20.72 -8.76
C VAL A 400 -24.80 -20.00 -10.03
N ILE A 401 -25.96 -19.34 -9.99
CA ILE A 401 -26.54 -18.61 -11.13
C ILE A 401 -25.73 -17.33 -11.37
N VAL A 402 -25.30 -17.11 -12.61
CA VAL A 402 -24.40 -16.01 -12.99
C VAL A 402 -25.01 -14.63 -12.79
N ASP A 403 -26.33 -14.50 -12.95
CA ASP A 403 -27.03 -13.21 -12.82
C ASP A 403 -27.20 -12.78 -11.34
N ASP A 404 -27.18 -13.74 -10.43
CA ASP A 404 -27.40 -13.53 -8.99
C ASP A 404 -26.10 -13.35 -8.20
N HIS A 405 -24.94 -13.63 -8.83
CA HIS A 405 -23.66 -13.72 -8.13
C HIS A 405 -22.53 -12.93 -8.80
N PHE A 406 -21.70 -12.33 -7.95
CA PHE A 406 -20.36 -11.90 -8.34
C PHE A 406 -19.36 -13.02 -8.13
N VAL A 407 -18.35 -13.08 -9.00
CA VAL A 407 -17.29 -14.10 -8.96
C VAL A 407 -15.93 -13.43 -9.08
N GLY A 408 -14.93 -13.96 -8.38
CA GLY A 408 -13.54 -13.56 -8.52
C GLY A 408 -12.59 -14.73 -8.35
N VAL A 409 -11.36 -14.58 -8.84
CA VAL A 409 -10.31 -15.61 -8.76
C VAL A 409 -9.02 -15.02 -8.23
N SER A 410 -8.37 -15.70 -7.30
CA SER A 410 -7.00 -15.40 -6.83
C SER A 410 -6.09 -16.60 -7.08
N ALA A 411 -4.79 -16.35 -7.22
CA ALA A 411 -3.77 -17.39 -7.28
C ALA A 411 -3.28 -17.77 -5.87
N LEU A 412 -2.92 -19.04 -5.70
CA LEU A 412 -2.38 -19.61 -4.47
C LEU A 412 -0.95 -20.11 -4.70
N ALA A 413 -0.01 -19.73 -3.84
CA ALA A 413 1.30 -20.36 -3.75
C ALA A 413 1.23 -21.69 -2.96
N LYS A 414 2.32 -22.47 -3.00
CA LYS A 414 2.41 -23.77 -2.31
C LYS A 414 2.26 -23.67 -0.79
N ASP A 415 2.67 -22.54 -0.21
CA ASP A 415 2.58 -22.24 1.21
C ASP A 415 1.19 -21.69 1.63
N GLY A 416 0.28 -21.51 0.67
CA GLY A 416 -1.04 -20.94 0.89
C GLY A 416 -1.11 -19.41 0.77
N SER A 417 0.01 -18.73 0.47
CA SER A 417 0.02 -17.29 0.21
C SER A 417 -0.85 -16.96 -1.01
N GLU A 418 -1.69 -15.94 -0.89
CA GLU A 418 -2.77 -15.68 -1.84
C GLU A 418 -2.69 -14.25 -2.41
N SER A 419 -2.82 -14.17 -3.74
CA SER A 419 -2.83 -12.90 -4.50
C SER A 419 -4.07 -12.05 -4.18
N LEU A 420 -4.15 -10.87 -4.78
CA LEU A 420 -5.43 -10.16 -4.88
C LEU A 420 -6.46 -10.98 -5.66
N VAL A 421 -7.74 -10.74 -5.37
CA VAL A 421 -8.86 -11.31 -6.11
C VAL A 421 -9.08 -10.48 -7.37
N SER A 422 -8.99 -11.13 -8.53
CA SER A 422 -9.38 -10.56 -9.81
C SER A 422 -10.86 -10.80 -10.05
N PHE A 423 -11.64 -9.72 -10.18
CA PHE A 423 -13.07 -9.79 -10.47
C PHE A 423 -13.32 -10.37 -11.87
N ALA A 424 -14.34 -11.23 -11.98
CA ALA A 424 -14.69 -11.86 -13.24
C ALA A 424 -15.56 -10.94 -14.10
N GLY A 425 -15.06 -10.59 -15.28
CA GLY A 425 -15.84 -9.90 -16.30
C GLY A 425 -16.77 -10.83 -17.06
N ARG A 426 -17.67 -10.25 -17.86
CA ARG A 426 -18.45 -11.03 -18.83
C ARG A 426 -17.51 -11.60 -19.90
N ALA A 427 -17.69 -12.87 -20.27
CA ALA A 427 -17.01 -13.42 -21.43
C ALA A 427 -17.33 -12.59 -22.70
N PRO A 428 -16.36 -12.36 -23.61
CA PRO A 428 -16.62 -11.68 -24.88
C PRO A 428 -17.74 -12.37 -25.64
N ARG A 429 -18.62 -11.59 -26.28
CA ARG A 429 -19.56 -12.15 -27.27
C ARG A 429 -18.74 -12.48 -28.51
N GLY A 430 -18.67 -13.76 -28.86
CA GLY A 430 -18.04 -14.24 -30.09
C GLY A 430 -18.82 -13.88 -31.34
#